data_AF-A0AB74NE28-F1
#
_entry.id   AF-A0AB74NE28-F1
#
_cell.length_a   1.000
_cell.length_b   1.000
_cell.length_c   1.000
_cell.angle_alpha   90.00
_cell.angle_beta   90.00
_cell.angle_gamma   90.00
#
_symmetry.space_group_name_H-M   'P 1'
#
loop_
_entity.id
_entity.type
_entity.pdbx_description
1 polymer ?
#
loop_
_entity_poly.entity_id
_entity_poly.type
_entity_poly.pdbx_seq_one_letter_code
_entity_poly.pdbx_strand_id
1 'polypeptide(L)'
;MKEFIEPYQYNFIKNQLANVSRAYRSANDTSTLKALKSLTEEKINELFPESVLEGHKELFSELHAITSTKEAEPFLEGVKAYVIPFAPPSDVKLKKLFAKTKKLKIPAWSKLNLRDYTFYGWNDIAQQRKYIVTYEDGNLVGVQGTISTEIQKGVCSICHSHSKVSLFMAKTKSSSDGIYTTNGNYICYDSDVCNEQIKAHETLDEFIEVVKKRK
;
A
#
# COMPACT_ATOMS: atom_id res chain seq x y z
N MET A 1 4.06 7.00 23.05
CA MET A 1 4.69 7.44 21.79
C MET A 1 3.60 7.63 20.76
N LYS A 2 3.74 8.64 19.89
CA LYS A 2 2.74 8.96 18.87
C LYS A 2 3.11 8.21 17.58
N GLU A 3 2.14 7.55 16.96
CA GLU A 3 2.30 6.92 15.65
C GLU A 3 2.53 8.00 14.58
N PHE A 4 3.45 7.76 13.65
CA PHE A 4 3.84 8.75 12.63
C PHE A 4 4.24 8.13 11.29
N ILE A 5 4.34 6.80 11.20
CA ILE A 5 4.76 6.09 9.99
C ILE A 5 3.51 5.58 9.27
N GLU A 6 3.38 5.89 7.99
CA GLU A 6 2.32 5.33 7.17
C GLU A 6 2.66 3.88 6.74
N PRO A 7 1.67 3.00 6.53
CA PRO A 7 1.93 1.60 6.15
C PRO A 7 2.81 1.43 4.90
N TYR A 8 2.64 2.28 3.87
CA TYR A 8 3.50 2.23 2.68
C TYR A 8 4.95 2.67 2.98
N GLN A 9 5.15 3.62 3.91
CA GLN A 9 6.49 4.05 4.36
C GLN A 9 7.18 2.91 5.11
N TYR A 10 6.46 2.18 5.96
CA TYR A 10 6.98 0.97 6.59
C TYR A 10 7.45 -0.07 5.56
N ASN A 11 6.65 -0.32 4.52
CA ASN A 11 7.02 -1.23 3.45
C ASN A 11 8.24 -0.74 2.65
N PHE A 12 8.35 0.58 2.45
CA PHE A 12 9.52 1.19 1.82
C PHE A 12 10.77 0.91 2.67
N ILE A 13 10.74 1.20 3.98
CA ILE A 13 11.84 0.94 4.93
C ILE A 13 12.23 -0.55 4.88
N LYS A 14 11.24 -1.45 5.03
CA LYS A 14 11.44 -2.90 4.94
C LYS A 14 12.13 -3.30 3.64
N ASN A 15 11.75 -2.69 2.51
CA ASN A 15 12.38 -2.98 1.23
C ASN A 15 13.82 -2.47 1.15
N GLN A 16 14.11 -1.26 1.63
CA GLN A 16 15.47 -0.74 1.63
C GLN A 16 16.41 -1.61 2.48
N LEU A 17 15.98 -2.00 3.68
CA LEU A 17 16.78 -2.88 4.56
C LEU A 17 16.99 -4.28 3.96
N ALA A 18 16.00 -4.81 3.25
CA ALA A 18 16.15 -6.07 2.51
C ALA A 18 17.16 -5.95 1.36
N ASN A 19 17.23 -4.79 0.69
CA ASN A 19 18.21 -4.52 -0.36
C ASN A 19 19.63 -4.42 0.21
N VAL A 20 19.81 -3.70 1.32
CA VAL A 20 21.09 -3.64 2.06
C VAL A 20 21.53 -5.04 2.46
N SER A 21 20.66 -5.80 3.12
CA SER A 21 20.94 -7.18 3.58
C SER A 21 21.31 -8.13 2.43
N ARG A 22 20.77 -7.90 1.23
CA ARG A 22 21.12 -8.69 0.04
C ARG A 22 22.50 -8.30 -0.49
N ALA A 23 22.76 -7.00 -0.61
CA ALA A 23 24.03 -6.49 -1.09
C ALA A 23 25.20 -6.94 -0.22
N TYR A 24 25.07 -6.86 1.11
CA TYR A 24 26.09 -7.32 2.05
C TYR A 24 26.35 -8.83 2.00
N ARG A 25 25.39 -9.62 1.50
CA ARG A 25 25.60 -11.07 1.28
C ARG A 25 26.27 -11.40 -0.05
N SER A 26 26.15 -10.53 -1.06
CA SER A 26 26.58 -10.84 -2.43
C SER A 26 27.78 -10.04 -2.92
N ALA A 27 28.12 -8.92 -2.28
CA ALA A 27 29.19 -8.02 -2.71
C ALA A 27 30.33 -7.95 -1.69
N ASN A 28 31.57 -7.84 -2.20
CA ASN A 28 32.78 -7.75 -1.37
C ASN A 28 33.37 -6.34 -1.29
N ASP A 29 32.98 -5.43 -2.19
CA ASP A 29 33.52 -4.07 -2.23
C ASP A 29 32.94 -3.23 -1.09
N THR A 30 33.79 -2.91 -0.11
CA THR A 30 33.36 -2.23 1.12
C THR A 30 32.98 -0.78 0.88
N SER A 31 33.55 -0.13 -0.14
CA SER A 31 33.23 1.26 -0.47
C SER A 31 31.81 1.40 -1.03
N THR A 32 31.43 0.48 -1.94
CA THR A 32 30.10 0.37 -2.53
C THR A 32 29.06 0.04 -1.48
N LEU A 33 29.35 -0.89 -0.56
CA LEU A 33 28.44 -1.23 0.53
C LEU A 33 28.18 -0.03 1.47
N LYS A 34 29.22 0.73 1.82
CA LYS A 34 29.06 1.96 2.62
C LYS A 34 28.25 3.03 1.89
N ALA A 35 28.48 3.21 0.59
CA ALA A 35 27.72 4.16 -0.22
C ALA A 35 26.23 3.75 -0.32
N LEU A 36 25.93 2.47 -0.58
CA LEU A 36 24.57 1.95 -0.62
C LEU A 36 23.84 2.18 0.71
N LYS A 37 24.51 1.93 1.83
CA LYS A 37 23.94 2.11 3.16
C LYS A 37 23.65 3.58 3.45
N SER A 38 24.60 4.48 3.15
CA SER A 38 24.40 5.93 3.31
C SER A 38 23.22 6.42 2.46
N LEU A 39 23.13 5.97 1.21
CA LEU A 39 22.00 6.29 0.31
C LEU A 39 20.67 5.70 0.81
N THR A 40 20.71 4.54 1.46
CA THR A 40 19.52 3.92 2.06
C THR A 40 19.02 4.74 3.24
N GLU A 41 19.92 5.16 4.13
CA GLU A 41 19.61 6.01 5.27
C GLU A 41 19.02 7.35 4.80
N GLU A 42 19.63 7.99 3.79
CA GLU A 42 19.14 9.22 3.17
C GLU A 42 17.71 9.06 2.64
N LYS A 43 17.45 8.03 1.82
CA LYS A 43 16.11 7.75 1.27
C LYS A 43 15.05 7.47 2.33
N ILE A 44 15.43 6.85 3.45
CA ILE A 44 14.49 6.61 4.55
C ILE A 44 14.20 7.92 5.28
N ASN A 45 15.22 8.74 5.53
CA ASN A 45 15.07 10.02 6.21
C ASN A 45 14.21 11.00 5.39
N GLU A 46 14.35 11.01 4.06
CA GLU A 46 13.53 11.83 3.14
C GLU A 46 12.01 11.56 3.23
N LEU A 47 11.59 10.42 3.78
CA LEU A 47 10.17 10.12 3.99
C LEU A 47 9.54 11.00 5.08
N PHE A 48 10.35 11.60 5.95
CA PHE A 48 9.88 12.23 7.18
C PHE A 48 10.33 13.70 7.26
N PRO A 49 9.49 14.60 7.79
CA PRO A 49 9.91 15.95 8.13
C PRO A 49 11.01 15.96 9.20
N GLU A 50 11.87 16.98 9.19
CA GLU A 50 12.98 17.11 10.15
C GLU A 50 12.53 16.97 11.61
N SER A 51 11.39 17.58 11.97
CA SER A 51 10.84 17.49 13.33
C SER A 51 10.53 16.06 13.79
N VAL A 52 10.19 15.17 12.86
CA VAL A 52 9.92 13.75 13.15
C VAL A 52 11.23 12.99 13.35
N LEU A 53 12.23 13.28 12.52
CA LEU A 53 13.57 12.70 12.61
C LEU A 53 14.24 13.09 13.95
N GLU A 54 14.19 14.37 14.32
CA GLU A 54 14.72 14.86 15.60
C GLU A 54 13.99 14.25 16.79
N GLY A 55 12.66 14.15 16.74
CA GLY A 55 11.84 13.58 17.80
C GLY A 55 12.03 12.08 18.01
N HIS A 56 12.56 11.36 17.02
CA HIS A 56 12.79 9.91 17.06
C HIS A 56 14.22 9.54 16.67
N LYS A 57 15.19 10.42 16.97
CA LYS A 57 16.59 10.27 16.56
C LYS A 57 17.21 8.93 16.95
N GLU A 58 16.85 8.40 18.12
CA GLU A 58 17.31 7.09 18.59
C GLU A 58 16.91 5.99 17.62
N LEU A 59 15.63 5.92 17.22
CA LEU A 59 15.11 4.96 16.24
C LEU A 59 15.87 5.06 14.91
N PHE A 60 16.03 6.27 14.37
CA PHE A 60 16.70 6.45 13.08
C PHE A 60 18.20 6.15 13.15
N SER A 61 18.84 6.36 14.30
CA SER A 61 20.27 6.03 14.49
C SER A 61 20.55 4.52 14.42
N GLU A 62 19.56 3.68 14.76
CA GLU A 62 19.68 2.22 14.67
C GLU A 62 19.81 1.72 13.23
N LEU A 63 19.31 2.47 12.23
CA LEU A 63 19.48 2.12 10.80
C LEU A 63 20.95 1.92 10.45
N HIS A 64 21.84 2.69 11.09
CA HIS A 64 23.28 2.59 10.88
C HIS A 64 23.88 1.29 11.41
N ALA A 65 23.20 0.48 12.21
CA ALA A 65 23.73 -0.83 12.61
C ALA A 65 23.38 -1.94 11.61
N ILE A 66 22.39 -1.74 10.75
CA ILE A 66 21.76 -2.81 9.99
C ILE A 66 22.55 -3.11 8.72
N THR A 67 23.05 -4.35 8.64
CA THR A 67 23.73 -4.89 7.45
C THR A 67 23.21 -6.25 7.03
N SER A 68 22.39 -6.89 7.87
CA SER A 68 21.85 -8.23 7.65
C SER A 68 20.37 -8.33 7.99
N THR A 69 19.73 -9.40 7.49
CA THR A 69 18.32 -9.69 7.79
C THR A 69 18.09 -9.94 9.28
N LYS A 70 19.05 -10.58 9.96
CA LYS A 70 18.98 -10.86 11.41
C LYS A 70 18.94 -9.60 12.26
N GLU A 71 19.57 -8.51 11.78
CA GLU A 71 19.53 -7.19 12.43
C GLU A 71 18.28 -6.40 12.01
N ALA A 72 17.85 -6.54 10.75
CA ALA A 72 16.70 -5.82 10.21
C ALA A 72 15.37 -6.27 10.82
N GLU A 73 15.18 -7.57 11.08
CA GLU A 73 13.94 -8.12 11.64
C GLU A 73 13.53 -7.48 12.98
N PRO A 74 14.35 -7.49 14.04
CA PRO A 74 13.98 -6.90 15.33
C PRO A 74 13.76 -5.38 15.22
N PHE A 75 14.55 -4.69 14.40
CA PHE A 75 14.35 -3.27 14.12
C PHE A 75 12.98 -3.01 13.49
N LEU A 76 12.61 -3.77 12.45
CA LEU A 76 11.32 -3.62 11.77
C LEU A 76 10.14 -3.90 12.70
N GLU A 77 10.24 -4.85 13.62
CA GLU A 77 9.18 -5.05 14.61
C GLU A 77 9.06 -3.90 15.60
N GLY A 78 10.18 -3.27 15.97
CA GLY A 78 10.16 -2.01 16.73
C GLY A 78 9.50 -0.88 15.95
N VAL A 79 9.87 -0.70 14.68
CA VAL A 79 9.28 0.30 13.77
C VAL A 79 7.78 0.08 13.58
N LYS A 80 7.32 -1.17 13.54
CA LYS A 80 5.90 -1.50 13.33
C LYS A 80 4.98 -0.88 14.38
N ALA A 81 5.47 -0.68 15.61
CA ALA A 81 4.72 -0.03 16.69
C ALA A 81 4.42 1.46 16.42
N TYR A 82 5.18 2.12 15.55
CA TYR A 82 4.99 3.53 15.16
C TYR A 82 4.11 3.69 13.92
N VAL A 83 3.65 2.58 13.33
CA VAL A 83 2.81 2.61 12.13
C VAL A 83 1.39 3.00 12.51
N ILE A 84 0.87 4.02 11.81
CA ILE A 84 -0.49 4.50 11.90
C ILE A 84 -1.40 3.41 11.31
N PRO A 85 -2.31 2.80 12.09
CA PRO A 85 -3.22 1.80 11.57
C PRO A 85 -4.23 2.45 10.61
N PHE A 86 -4.56 1.74 9.52
CA PHE A 86 -5.64 2.15 8.62
C PHE A 86 -6.93 2.39 9.41
N ALA A 87 -7.53 3.57 9.26
CA ALA A 87 -8.76 3.92 9.95
C ALA A 87 -9.96 3.18 9.32
N PRO A 88 -10.53 2.14 9.96
CA PRO A 88 -11.58 1.35 9.32
C PRO A 88 -12.87 2.19 9.26
N PRO A 89 -13.49 2.36 8.08
CA PRO A 89 -14.75 3.07 7.98
C PRO A 89 -15.87 2.27 8.62
N SER A 90 -16.79 2.97 9.30
CA SER A 90 -18.01 2.34 9.84
C SER A 90 -18.84 1.67 8.74
N ASP A 91 -19.59 0.64 9.09
CA ASP A 91 -20.55 -0.05 8.21
C ASP A 91 -21.50 0.93 7.49
N VAL A 92 -21.96 1.97 8.20
CA VAL A 92 -22.85 3.00 7.63
C VAL A 92 -22.14 3.78 6.53
N LYS A 93 -20.90 4.23 6.77
CA LYS A 93 -20.08 4.92 5.77
C LYS A 93 -19.82 4.03 4.55
N LEU A 94 -19.48 2.75 4.75
CA LEU A 94 -19.27 1.80 3.64
C LEU A 94 -20.54 1.56 2.82
N LYS A 95 -21.68 1.34 3.47
CA LYS A 95 -22.97 1.18 2.79
C LYS A 95 -23.34 2.43 2.01
N LYS A 96 -23.06 3.63 2.54
CA LYS A 96 -23.26 4.89 1.82
C LYS A 96 -22.33 5.02 0.62
N LEU A 97 -21.04 4.68 0.79
CA LEU A 97 -20.02 4.73 -0.26
C LEU A 97 -20.38 3.82 -1.44
N PHE A 98 -20.96 2.64 -1.17
CA PHE A 98 -21.41 1.68 -2.17
C PHE A 98 -22.94 1.50 -2.17
N ALA A 99 -23.71 2.59 -2.10
CA ALA A 99 -25.17 2.55 -1.93
C ALA A 99 -25.93 1.77 -3.02
N LYS A 100 -25.33 1.58 -4.20
CA LYS A 100 -25.93 0.81 -5.31
C LYS A 100 -25.74 -0.71 -5.18
N THR A 101 -25.04 -1.16 -4.15
CA THR A 101 -24.70 -2.57 -3.92
C THR A 101 -25.61 -3.17 -2.85
N LYS A 102 -26.66 -3.90 -3.26
CA LYS A 102 -27.71 -4.43 -2.37
C LYS A 102 -27.21 -5.36 -1.26
N LYS A 103 -26.10 -6.07 -1.47
CA LYS A 103 -25.53 -7.05 -0.52
C LYS A 103 -24.02 -6.84 -0.37
N LEU A 104 -23.62 -5.62 -0.02
CA LEU A 104 -22.22 -5.31 0.23
C LEU A 104 -21.69 -6.16 1.40
N LYS A 105 -20.68 -6.98 1.14
CA LYS A 105 -19.94 -7.68 2.19
C LYS A 105 -19.13 -6.66 2.99
N ILE A 106 -19.40 -6.55 4.29
CA ILE A 106 -18.64 -5.70 5.20
C ILE A 106 -17.42 -6.47 5.72
N PRO A 107 -16.21 -5.89 5.69
CA PRO A 107 -15.02 -6.51 6.25
C PRO A 107 -15.10 -6.65 7.77
N ALA A 108 -14.57 -7.76 8.29
CA ALA A 108 -14.43 -7.96 9.74
C ALA A 108 -13.16 -7.27 10.24
N TRP A 109 -13.21 -5.94 10.41
CA TRP A 109 -12.06 -5.09 10.74
C TRP A 109 -11.26 -5.57 11.96
N SER A 110 -11.94 -6.11 12.98
CA SER A 110 -11.32 -6.60 14.22
C SER A 110 -10.42 -7.84 14.03
N LYS A 111 -10.44 -8.48 12.86
CA LYS A 111 -9.61 -9.65 12.55
C LYS A 111 -8.36 -9.28 11.75
N LEU A 112 -8.19 -8.01 11.40
CA LEU A 112 -7.12 -7.53 10.54
C LEU A 112 -6.07 -6.78 11.38
N ASN A 113 -4.80 -6.93 11.00
CA ASN A 113 -3.76 -6.04 11.48
C ASN A 113 -3.73 -4.78 10.62
N LEU A 114 -4.47 -3.75 11.04
CA LEU A 114 -4.69 -2.54 10.25
C LEU A 114 -3.41 -1.73 9.96
N ARG A 115 -2.30 -2.02 10.65
CA ARG A 115 -0.98 -1.45 10.37
C ARG A 115 -0.32 -1.99 9.10
N ASP A 116 -0.93 -3.00 8.47
CA ASP A 116 -0.45 -3.56 7.20
C ASP A 116 -1.09 -2.89 5.98
N TYR A 117 -2.05 -1.98 6.16
CA TYR A 117 -2.93 -1.53 5.08
C TYR A 117 -2.77 -0.05 4.76
N THR A 118 -2.30 0.27 3.56
CA THR A 118 -2.42 1.62 2.99
C THR A 118 -3.83 1.84 2.44
N PHE A 119 -4.43 0.79 1.88
CA PHE A 119 -5.81 0.75 1.43
C PHE A 119 -6.43 -0.59 1.82
N TYR A 120 -7.75 -0.68 1.84
CA TYR A 120 -8.41 -1.97 2.00
C TYR A 120 -9.14 -2.37 0.72
N GLY A 121 -8.87 -3.59 0.24
CA GLY A 121 -9.48 -4.13 -0.96
C GLY A 121 -10.00 -5.54 -0.76
N TRP A 122 -11.18 -5.86 -1.30
CA TRP A 122 -11.72 -7.22 -1.21
C TRP A 122 -12.48 -7.61 -2.48
N ASN A 123 -12.44 -8.91 -2.77
CA ASN A 123 -13.19 -9.52 -3.87
C ASN A 123 -14.54 -10.05 -3.36
N ASP A 124 -15.60 -9.73 -4.09
CA ASP A 124 -16.87 -10.44 -4.06
C ASP A 124 -16.91 -11.40 -5.27
N ILE A 125 -16.55 -12.65 -5.00
CA ILE A 125 -16.43 -13.71 -6.02
C ILE A 125 -17.78 -13.96 -6.70
N ALA A 126 -18.88 -13.93 -5.94
CA ALA A 126 -20.22 -14.19 -6.46
C ALA A 126 -20.66 -13.13 -7.49
N GLN A 127 -20.15 -11.91 -7.35
CA GLN A 127 -20.44 -10.80 -8.26
C GLN A 127 -19.30 -10.49 -9.24
N GLN A 128 -18.18 -11.22 -9.17
CA GLN A 128 -16.93 -10.89 -9.87
C GLN A 128 -16.55 -9.41 -9.74
N ARG A 129 -16.69 -8.87 -8.52
CA ARG A 129 -16.35 -7.47 -8.21
C ARG A 129 -15.18 -7.39 -7.26
N LYS A 130 -14.38 -6.35 -7.41
CA LYS A 130 -13.48 -5.88 -6.37
C LYS A 130 -13.94 -4.51 -5.88
N TYR A 131 -13.87 -4.33 -4.57
CA TYR A 131 -14.07 -3.05 -3.90
C TYR A 131 -12.72 -2.62 -3.32
N ILE A 132 -12.40 -1.35 -3.43
CA ILE A 132 -11.20 -0.73 -2.86
C ILE A 132 -11.65 0.51 -2.11
N VAL A 133 -11.16 0.68 -0.90
CA VAL A 133 -11.35 1.88 -0.08
C VAL A 133 -10.01 2.40 0.40
N THR A 134 -9.84 3.72 0.37
CA THR A 134 -8.66 4.44 0.85
C THR A 134 -9.08 5.81 1.37
N TYR A 135 -8.13 6.62 1.84
CA TYR A 135 -8.35 8.02 2.21
C TYR A 135 -7.53 8.94 1.30
N GLU A 136 -8.17 9.96 0.76
CA GLU A 136 -7.55 11.05 -0.02
C GLU A 136 -7.84 12.35 0.75
N ASP A 137 -6.80 13.06 1.19
CA ASP A 137 -6.92 14.25 2.06
C ASP A 137 -7.84 14.04 3.29
N GLY A 138 -7.75 12.86 3.91
CA GLY A 138 -8.59 12.47 5.06
C GLY A 138 -10.04 12.11 4.71
N ASN A 139 -10.43 12.19 3.44
CA ASN A 139 -11.77 11.82 2.98
C ASN A 139 -11.80 10.36 2.52
N LEU A 140 -12.80 9.61 2.97
CA LEU A 140 -13.00 8.23 2.55
C LEU A 140 -13.37 8.16 1.06
N VAL A 141 -12.52 7.54 0.26
CA VAL A 141 -12.73 7.27 -1.17
C VAL A 141 -12.98 5.79 -1.37
N GLY A 142 -13.89 5.47 -2.29
CA GLY A 142 -14.24 4.09 -2.62
C GLY A 142 -14.43 3.92 -4.12
N VAL A 143 -13.77 2.90 -4.67
CA VAL A 143 -13.94 2.49 -6.05
C VAL A 143 -14.40 1.03 -6.10
N GLN A 144 -15.30 0.73 -7.03
CA GLN A 144 -15.76 -0.62 -7.29
C GLN A 144 -15.74 -0.89 -8.79
N GLY A 145 -15.41 -2.12 -9.14
CA GLY A 145 -15.27 -2.53 -10.54
C GLY A 145 -15.38 -4.04 -10.68
N THR A 146 -15.49 -4.49 -11.93
CA THR A 146 -15.37 -5.91 -12.25
C THR A 146 -13.91 -6.31 -12.15
N ILE A 147 -13.64 -7.48 -11.59
CA ILE A 147 -12.31 -8.10 -11.58
C ILE A 147 -12.40 -9.40 -12.38
N SER A 148 -11.51 -9.59 -13.35
CA SER A 148 -11.48 -10.82 -14.13
C SER A 148 -11.15 -12.03 -13.23
N THR A 149 -11.62 -13.21 -13.62
CA THR A 149 -11.20 -14.48 -12.99
C THR A 149 -9.88 -14.99 -13.56
N GLU A 150 -9.42 -14.43 -14.68
CA GLU A 150 -8.13 -14.74 -15.26
C GLU A 150 -7.02 -14.06 -14.44
N ILE A 151 -6.17 -14.89 -13.85
CA ILE A 151 -5.03 -14.46 -13.02
C ILE A 151 -3.75 -14.80 -13.78
N GLN A 152 -2.90 -13.81 -13.99
CA GLN A 152 -1.62 -13.96 -14.66
C GLN A 152 -0.49 -13.30 -13.88
N LYS A 153 0.76 -13.64 -14.20
CA LYS A 153 1.91 -12.91 -13.67
C LYS A 153 2.07 -11.59 -14.45
N GLY A 154 2.27 -10.49 -13.73
CA GLY A 154 2.44 -9.18 -14.35
C GLY A 154 2.81 -8.12 -13.33
N VAL A 155 2.96 -6.88 -13.79
CA VAL A 155 3.18 -5.73 -12.91
C VAL A 155 1.83 -5.15 -12.50
N CYS A 156 1.61 -4.97 -11.21
CA CYS A 156 0.40 -4.35 -10.69
C CYS A 156 0.49 -2.82 -10.80
N SER A 157 -0.56 -2.18 -11.29
CA SER A 157 -0.65 -0.71 -11.40
C SER A 157 -0.90 0.03 -10.08
N ILE A 158 -0.97 -0.65 -8.94
CA ILE A 158 -1.09 -0.01 -7.61
C ILE A 158 0.25 -0.10 -6.87
N CYS A 159 0.78 -1.30 -6.65
CA CYS A 159 2.04 -1.47 -5.91
C CYS A 159 3.29 -1.42 -6.80
N HIS A 160 3.13 -1.28 -8.12
CA HIS A 160 4.20 -1.25 -9.13
C HIS A 160 5.18 -2.43 -9.03
N SER A 161 4.71 -3.56 -8.48
CA SER A 161 5.51 -4.76 -8.25
C SER A 161 4.99 -5.93 -9.08
N HIS A 162 5.88 -6.87 -9.39
CA HIS A 162 5.50 -8.14 -10.01
C HIS A 162 4.67 -8.98 -9.04
N SER A 163 3.48 -9.38 -9.48
CA SER A 163 2.55 -10.18 -8.67
C SER A 163 1.63 -11.03 -9.54
N LYS A 164 0.72 -11.76 -8.89
CA LYS A 164 -0.44 -12.38 -9.54
C LYS A 164 -1.51 -11.31 -9.72
N VAL A 165 -1.66 -10.84 -10.96
CA VAL A 165 -2.53 -9.72 -11.32
C VAL A 165 -3.75 -10.20 -12.09
N SER A 166 -4.81 -9.42 -12.01
CA SER A 166 -6.01 -9.57 -12.83
C SER A 166 -6.52 -8.22 -13.29
N LEU A 167 -7.21 -8.18 -14.42
CA LEU A 167 -7.75 -6.95 -14.99
C LEU A 167 -8.93 -6.46 -14.14
N PHE A 168 -8.78 -5.26 -13.57
CA PHE A 168 -9.84 -4.54 -12.89
C PHE A 168 -10.41 -3.47 -13.81
N MET A 169 -11.74 -3.37 -13.94
CA MET A 169 -12.42 -2.35 -14.75
C MET A 169 -13.54 -1.68 -13.95
N ALA A 170 -13.53 -0.35 -13.86
CA ALA A 170 -14.56 0.45 -13.20
C ALA A 170 -15.26 1.39 -14.20
N LYS A 171 -16.56 1.67 -13.96
CA LYS A 171 -17.31 2.65 -14.76
C LYS A 171 -16.94 4.07 -14.32
N THR A 172 -16.29 4.84 -15.20
CA THR A 172 -15.74 6.17 -14.87
C THR A 172 -16.60 7.32 -15.36
N LYS A 173 -17.36 7.14 -16.44
CA LYS A 173 -18.30 8.14 -16.98
C LYS A 173 -19.62 7.50 -17.33
N SER A 174 -20.71 8.26 -17.19
CA SER A 174 -22.05 7.84 -17.60
C SER A 174 -22.74 9.02 -18.26
N SER A 175 -23.13 8.88 -19.52
CA SER A 175 -23.96 9.85 -20.26
C SER A 175 -25.45 9.65 -19.95
N SER A 176 -26.28 10.65 -20.27
CA SER A 176 -27.75 10.58 -20.19
C SER A 176 -28.33 9.46 -21.05
N ASP A 177 -27.63 9.09 -22.12
CA ASP A 177 -28.11 8.18 -23.16
C ASP A 177 -27.74 6.72 -22.87
N GLY A 178 -27.30 6.42 -21.64
CA GLY A 178 -26.97 5.07 -21.18
C GLY A 178 -25.57 4.59 -21.55
N ILE A 179 -24.81 5.34 -22.35
CA ILE A 179 -23.41 5.03 -22.70
C ILE A 179 -22.51 5.30 -21.49
N TYR A 180 -21.62 4.37 -21.18
CA TYR A 180 -20.63 4.50 -20.13
C TYR A 180 -19.22 4.18 -20.62
N THR A 181 -18.23 4.85 -20.04
CA THR A 181 -16.82 4.50 -20.23
C THR A 181 -16.34 3.68 -19.04
N THR A 182 -15.58 2.62 -19.31
CA THR A 182 -14.86 1.86 -18.29
C THR A 182 -13.37 2.09 -18.42
N ASN A 183 -12.71 2.41 -17.31
CA ASN A 183 -11.26 2.45 -17.23
C ASN A 183 -10.79 1.39 -16.25
N GLY A 184 -9.56 0.94 -16.42
CA GLY A 184 -9.02 -0.14 -15.64
C GLY A 184 -7.60 -0.49 -16.02
N ASN A 185 -6.98 -1.33 -15.20
CA ASN A 185 -5.65 -1.86 -15.44
C ASN A 185 -5.45 -3.17 -14.66
N TYR A 186 -4.33 -3.84 -14.89
CA TYR A 186 -3.94 -5.02 -14.13
C TYR A 186 -3.51 -4.63 -12.72
N ILE A 187 -4.17 -5.20 -11.72
CA ILE A 187 -3.83 -5.02 -10.31
C ILE A 187 -3.68 -6.37 -9.63
N CYS A 188 -2.99 -6.41 -8.50
CA CYS A 188 -2.91 -7.62 -7.67
C CYS A 188 -4.32 -8.17 -7.41
N TYR A 189 -4.50 -9.45 -7.70
CA TYR A 189 -5.78 -10.12 -7.44
C TYR A 189 -6.05 -10.17 -5.93
N ASP A 190 -5.00 -10.47 -5.17
CA ASP A 190 -4.96 -10.42 -3.71
C ASP A 190 -4.53 -9.03 -3.24
N SER A 191 -5.41 -8.37 -2.50
CA SER A 191 -5.20 -7.01 -2.00
C SER A 191 -4.33 -6.98 -0.75
N ASP A 192 -4.20 -8.08 0.00
CA ASP A 192 -3.29 -8.17 1.15
C ASP A 192 -1.84 -8.18 0.63
N VAL A 193 -1.54 -9.01 -0.37
CA VAL A 193 -0.24 -9.03 -1.06
C VAL A 193 0.10 -7.67 -1.68
N CYS A 194 -0.90 -6.96 -2.20
CA CYS A 194 -0.70 -5.62 -2.76
C CYS A 194 -0.29 -4.62 -1.68
N ASN A 195 -0.93 -4.68 -0.52
CA ASN A 195 -0.63 -3.83 0.63
C ASN A 195 0.73 -4.14 1.26
N GLU A 196 1.24 -5.37 1.16
CA GLU A 196 2.62 -5.69 1.58
C GLU A 196 3.69 -5.15 0.61
N GLN A 197 3.30 -4.87 -0.64
CA GLN A 197 4.22 -4.49 -1.72
C GLN A 197 4.22 -3.00 -2.05
N ILE A 198 3.16 -2.27 -1.73
CA ILE A 198 3.06 -0.83 -1.98
C ILE A 198 4.07 -0.06 -1.11
N LYS A 199 4.81 0.88 -1.72
CA LYS A 199 5.91 1.63 -1.08
C LYS A 199 5.81 3.14 -1.30
N ALA A 200 4.79 3.59 -2.00
CA ALA A 200 4.50 4.98 -2.34
C ALA A 200 2.98 5.14 -2.36
N HIS A 201 2.45 6.17 -1.72
CA HIS A 201 1.00 6.41 -1.70
C HIS A 201 0.52 6.92 -3.07
N GLU A 202 1.38 7.68 -3.73
CA GLU A 202 1.14 8.36 -4.99
C GLU A 202 0.70 7.37 -6.09
N THR A 203 1.25 6.16 -6.09
CA THR A 203 0.90 5.13 -7.08
C THR A 203 -0.52 4.58 -6.87
N LEU A 204 -1.00 4.55 -5.62
CA LEU A 204 -2.41 4.26 -5.34
C LEU A 204 -3.30 5.42 -5.80
N ASP A 205 -2.92 6.67 -5.51
CA ASP A 205 -3.68 7.86 -5.92
C ASP A 205 -3.83 7.92 -7.44
N GLU A 206 -2.73 7.75 -8.18
CA GLU A 206 -2.72 7.68 -9.64
C GLU A 206 -3.69 6.62 -10.16
N PHE A 207 -3.69 5.42 -9.56
CA PHE A 207 -4.63 4.38 -9.92
C PHE A 207 -6.08 4.78 -9.64
N ILE A 208 -6.35 5.34 -8.46
CA ILE A 208 -7.68 5.80 -8.07
C ILE A 208 -8.18 6.89 -9.03
N GLU A 209 -7.36 7.84 -9.45
CA GLU A 209 -7.71 8.87 -10.44
C GLU A 209 -8.15 8.30 -11.80
N VAL A 210 -7.53 7.19 -12.21
CA VAL A 210 -7.86 6.50 -13.46
C VAL A 210 -9.23 5.84 -13.39
N VAL A 211 -9.57 5.23 -12.25
CA VAL A 211 -10.76 4.37 -12.10
C VAL A 211 -11.92 5.01 -11.34
N LYS A 212 -11.72 6.16 -10.69
CA LYS A 212 -12.80 6.85 -9.97
C LYS A 212 -13.81 7.43 -10.94
N LYS A 213 -15.08 7.43 -10.50
CA LYS A 213 -16.16 8.02 -11.30
C LYS A 213 -15.98 9.53 -11.36
N ARG A 214 -15.85 10.07 -12.57
CA ARG A 214 -15.84 11.52 -12.82
C ARG A 214 -17.28 12.02 -12.85
N LYS A 215 -17.51 13.20 -12.27
CA LYS A 215 -18.78 13.90 -12.40
C LYS A 215 -18.98 14.39 -13.83
#